data_AF-A0A663LJX8-F1
#
_entry.id   AF-A0A663LJX8-F1
#
_cell.length_a   1.000
_cell.length_b   1.000
_cell.length_c   1.000
_cell.angle_alpha   90.00
_cell.angle_beta   90.00
_cell.angle_gamma   90.00
#
_symmetry.space_group_name_H-M   'P 1'
#
loop_
_entity.id
_entity.type
_entity.pdbx_description
1 polymer ?
#
loop_
_entity_poly.entity_id
_entity_poly.type
_entity_poly.pdbx_seq_one_letter_code
_entity_poly.pdbx_strand_id
1 'polypeptide(L)'
;MAEEDLQGSSTRFSLSFSGSGFLVLYQVGVVQSLLELAPKLLKSACKVYGSSAGSIIAAAVVCGIGLDEVKESFFAMAKEVRKTLLGPLSPKCSLLANIKTILQRTLPEDSYQLASGRLHISLTRVVDGQNVIASEFSSKEELIQALLCSCFLPIYCGFIPPSYRGVRYVDGGFTGLQPVSSLEEAVITVSPFTGELDICPRDCPATFFCYQIFNGSIQISIENLCRISYALFPPSTMVLNDIFSQGYQDTALFLYRNNAFGFNYFDGNFRFASMCGKNDFSHSNGRSTGLCKRAPQRLTPCFLPGLALWRKEPVTGLQNPLSKVLLQPYRLPALVRKGLEKLWGLLEGISSMVEWFQKLLQTMVPGLLKKAMARR
;
A
#
# COMPACT_ATOMS: atom_id res chain seq x y z
N MET A 1 -33.05 -5.10 37.86
CA MET A 1 -33.18 -5.22 36.40
C MET A 1 -31.77 -5.34 35.86
N ALA A 2 -31.49 -6.30 34.99
CA ALA A 2 -30.25 -6.30 34.23
C ALA A 2 -30.51 -5.50 32.95
N GLU A 3 -29.65 -4.54 32.63
CA GLU A 3 -29.56 -4.02 31.27
C GLU A 3 -28.77 -5.06 30.47
N GLU A 4 -29.48 -5.81 29.62
CA GLU A 4 -28.82 -6.64 28.61
C GLU A 4 -28.17 -5.70 27.60
N ASP A 5 -26.84 -5.61 27.67
CA ASP A 5 -26.05 -4.78 26.78
C ASP A 5 -26.15 -5.36 25.36
N LEU A 6 -27.13 -4.85 24.58
CA LEU A 6 -27.42 -5.22 23.19
C LEU A 6 -26.33 -4.68 22.25
N GLN A 7 -25.09 -5.06 22.54
CA GLN A 7 -23.92 -4.86 21.71
C GLN A 7 -24.01 -5.80 20.50
N GLY A 8 -24.89 -5.42 19.57
CA GLY A 8 -25.14 -6.13 18.31
C GLY A 8 -23.82 -6.49 17.63
N SER A 9 -23.75 -7.72 17.12
CA SER A 9 -22.49 -8.37 16.74
C SER A 9 -21.80 -7.67 15.58
N SER A 10 -21.03 -6.61 15.87
CA SER A 10 -20.33 -5.85 14.86
C SER A 10 -19.29 -6.74 14.18
N THR A 11 -19.46 -6.94 12.88
CA THR A 11 -18.63 -7.86 12.10
C THR A 11 -17.18 -7.39 12.17
N ARG A 12 -16.29 -8.26 12.63
CA ARG A 12 -14.87 -7.94 12.78
C ARG A 12 -14.28 -7.59 11.41
N PHE A 13 -13.67 -6.40 11.34
CA PHE A 13 -12.92 -5.95 10.18
C PHE A 13 -11.47 -5.61 10.57
N SER A 14 -10.60 -5.66 9.58
CA SER A 14 -9.17 -5.37 9.69
C SER A 14 -8.78 -4.15 8.85
N LEU A 15 -7.60 -3.59 9.11
CA LEU A 15 -6.95 -2.59 8.26
C LEU A 15 -5.72 -3.20 7.60
N SER A 16 -5.41 -2.84 6.36
CA SER A 16 -4.18 -3.28 5.67
C SER A 16 -3.45 -2.11 5.01
N PHE A 17 -2.22 -1.86 5.45
CA PHE A 17 -1.33 -0.83 4.91
C PHE A 17 -0.31 -1.44 3.95
N SER A 18 -0.36 -1.03 2.69
CA SER A 18 0.56 -1.54 1.67
C SER A 18 2.03 -1.18 1.95
N GLY A 19 2.96 -1.89 1.32
CA GLY A 19 4.31 -1.35 1.12
C GLY A 19 4.25 -0.02 0.37
N SER A 20 5.11 0.93 0.76
CA SER A 20 5.00 2.34 0.34
C SER A 20 6.33 3.10 0.26
N GLY A 21 7.39 2.63 0.91
CA GLY A 21 8.70 3.33 0.94
C GLY A 21 8.55 4.79 1.40
N PHE A 22 9.10 5.75 0.66
CA PHE A 22 8.92 7.18 0.96
C PHE A 22 7.50 7.71 0.70
N LEU A 23 6.60 6.96 0.05
CA LEU A 23 5.17 7.30 -0.05
C LEU A 23 4.38 6.98 1.21
N VAL A 24 5.02 6.46 2.27
CA VAL A 24 4.38 6.25 3.58
C VAL A 24 3.68 7.50 4.13
N LEU A 25 4.11 8.71 3.73
CA LEU A 25 3.45 9.96 4.10
C LEU A 25 2.00 10.06 3.60
N TYR A 26 1.63 9.36 2.51
CA TYR A 26 0.24 9.15 2.12
C TYR A 26 -0.53 8.43 3.23
N GLN A 27 0.01 7.33 3.73
CA GLN A 27 -0.59 6.50 4.77
C GLN A 27 -0.63 7.23 6.13
N VAL A 28 0.33 8.12 6.42
CA VAL A 28 0.22 9.05 7.56
C VAL A 28 -0.99 9.98 7.39
N GLY A 29 -1.18 10.58 6.21
CA GLY A 29 -2.34 11.42 5.91
C GLY A 29 -3.68 10.68 6.02
N VAL A 30 -3.71 9.40 5.61
CA VAL A 30 -4.86 8.51 5.80
C VAL A 30 -5.16 8.31 7.29
N VAL A 31 -4.18 7.91 8.10
CA VAL A 31 -4.41 7.67 9.53
C VAL A 31 -4.76 8.98 10.27
N GLN A 32 -4.19 10.12 9.88
CA GLN A 32 -4.59 11.43 10.40
C GLN A 32 -6.08 11.72 10.15
N SER A 33 -6.54 11.51 8.91
CA SER A 33 -7.96 11.68 8.56
C SER A 33 -8.87 10.68 9.29
N LEU A 34 -8.43 9.43 9.47
CA LEU A 34 -9.16 8.45 10.29
C LEU A 34 -9.23 8.85 11.77
N LEU A 35 -8.16 9.42 12.35
CA LEU A 35 -8.15 9.89 13.73
C LEU A 35 -9.10 11.08 13.96
N GLU A 36 -9.17 12.01 13.01
CA GLU A 36 -10.02 13.20 13.10
C GLU A 36 -11.50 12.89 12.79
N LEU A 37 -11.76 12.16 11.70
CA LEU A 37 -13.11 12.01 11.13
C LEU A 37 -13.81 10.70 11.54
N ALA A 38 -13.06 9.65 11.88
CA ALA A 38 -13.60 8.34 12.21
C ALA A 38 -12.79 7.57 13.29
N PRO A 39 -12.43 8.17 14.45
CA PRO A 39 -11.51 7.55 15.41
C PRO A 39 -12.02 6.22 16.01
N LYS A 40 -13.34 5.97 15.99
CA LYS A 40 -13.90 4.66 16.34
C LYS A 40 -13.51 3.58 15.34
N LEU A 41 -13.50 3.87 14.03
CA LEU A 41 -13.11 2.93 12.99
C LEU A 41 -11.66 2.46 13.16
N LEU A 42 -10.74 3.40 13.37
CA LEU A 42 -9.33 3.07 13.59
C LEU A 42 -9.13 2.22 14.85
N LYS A 43 -9.87 2.50 15.93
CA LYS A 43 -9.79 1.76 17.20
C LYS A 43 -10.44 0.38 17.14
N SER A 44 -11.54 0.21 16.41
CA SER A 44 -12.29 -1.05 16.30
C SER A 44 -11.68 -2.10 15.37
N ALA A 45 -10.68 -1.75 14.56
CA ALA A 45 -9.98 -2.72 13.71
C ALA A 45 -9.36 -3.85 14.56
N CYS A 46 -9.81 -5.09 14.34
CA CYS A 46 -9.42 -6.24 15.14
C CYS A 46 -7.97 -6.67 14.86
N LYS A 47 -7.50 -6.46 13.63
CA LYS A 47 -6.14 -6.68 13.18
C LYS A 47 -5.69 -5.53 12.27
N VAL A 48 -4.40 -5.26 12.26
CA VAL A 48 -3.78 -4.23 11.43
C VAL A 48 -2.58 -4.85 10.72
N TYR A 49 -2.71 -5.04 9.41
CA TYR A 49 -1.68 -5.62 8.55
C TYR A 49 -0.79 -4.53 7.98
N GLY A 50 0.50 -4.83 7.79
CA GLY A 50 1.44 -3.89 7.18
C GLY A 50 2.64 -4.59 6.52
N SER A 51 3.14 -3.97 5.46
CA SER A 51 4.29 -4.44 4.66
C SER A 51 5.22 -3.27 4.37
N SER A 52 6.54 -3.47 4.33
CA SER A 52 7.53 -2.39 4.16
C SER A 52 7.25 -1.22 5.10
N ALA A 53 7.38 0.04 4.66
CA ALA A 53 7.04 1.22 5.46
C ALA A 53 5.56 1.26 5.92
N GLY A 54 4.64 0.54 5.28
CA GLY A 54 3.27 0.32 5.79
C GLY A 54 3.22 -0.49 7.08
N SER A 55 4.22 -1.34 7.37
CA SER A 55 4.37 -2.02 8.67
C SER A 55 4.66 -1.03 9.81
N ILE A 56 5.36 0.07 9.52
CA ILE A 56 5.62 1.15 10.49
C ILE A 56 4.31 1.89 10.81
N ILE A 57 3.44 2.12 9.82
CA ILE A 57 2.11 2.73 10.03
C ILE A 57 1.17 1.77 10.76
N ALA A 58 1.18 0.48 10.42
CA ALA A 58 0.43 -0.53 11.16
C ALA A 58 0.87 -0.59 12.64
N ALA A 59 2.19 -0.57 12.90
CA ALA A 59 2.73 -0.50 14.26
C ALA A 59 2.35 0.81 14.98
N ALA A 60 2.34 1.95 14.27
CA ALA A 60 1.92 3.23 14.83
C ALA A 60 0.45 3.23 15.25
N VAL A 61 -0.44 2.68 14.43
CA VAL A 61 -1.87 2.52 14.72
C VAL A 61 -2.09 1.60 15.93
N VAL A 62 -1.36 0.49 16.01
CA VAL A 62 -1.55 -0.52 17.07
C VAL A 62 -0.91 -0.10 18.41
N CYS A 63 0.27 0.49 18.38
CA CYS A 63 1.04 0.88 19.58
C CYS A 63 0.81 2.34 20.02
N GLY A 64 -0.06 3.09 19.34
CA GLY A 64 -0.39 4.48 19.69
C GLY A 64 0.73 5.50 19.44
N ILE A 65 1.59 5.26 18.44
CA ILE A 65 2.73 6.15 18.14
C ILE A 65 2.23 7.48 17.54
N GLY A 66 2.80 8.60 18.00
CA GLY A 66 2.53 9.93 17.44
C GLY A 66 2.89 10.03 15.95
N LEU A 67 1.89 10.31 15.10
CA LEU A 67 2.06 10.39 13.65
C LEU A 67 3.04 11.49 13.21
N ASP A 68 3.08 12.62 13.92
CA ASP A 68 4.02 13.71 13.59
C ASP A 68 5.49 13.30 13.76
N GLU A 69 5.82 12.43 14.74
CA GLU A 69 7.18 11.91 14.86
C GLU A 69 7.56 11.00 13.69
N VAL A 70 6.62 10.19 13.20
CA VAL A 70 6.83 9.36 11.99
C VAL A 70 7.01 10.26 10.76
N LYS A 71 6.11 11.23 10.59
CA LYS A 71 6.08 12.21 9.49
C LYS A 71 7.39 13.01 9.39
N GLU A 72 7.79 13.70 10.46
CA GLU A 72 8.99 14.52 10.46
C GLU A 72 10.26 13.67 10.29
N SER A 73 10.28 12.44 10.83
CA SER A 73 11.41 11.53 10.62
C SER A 73 11.51 11.06 9.16
N PHE A 74 10.39 10.80 8.48
CA PHE A 74 10.40 10.50 7.04
C PHE A 74 10.76 11.72 6.18
N PHE A 75 10.34 12.93 6.55
CA PHE A 75 10.81 14.16 5.90
C PHE A 75 12.32 14.38 6.09
N ALA A 76 12.87 14.12 7.28
CA ALA A 76 14.30 14.19 7.53
C ALA A 76 15.09 13.17 6.70
N MET A 77 14.64 11.90 6.64
CA MET A 77 15.24 10.87 5.80
C MET A 77 15.18 11.24 4.31
N ALA A 78 14.04 11.74 3.83
CA ALA A 78 13.86 12.18 2.45
C ALA A 78 14.80 13.36 2.10
N LYS A 79 14.93 14.33 3.01
CA LYS A 79 15.84 15.47 2.87
C LYS A 79 17.30 15.04 2.82
N GLU A 80 17.71 14.05 3.63
CA GLU A 80 19.10 13.56 3.64
C GLU A 80 19.44 12.77 2.38
N VAL A 81 18.59 11.80 1.99
CA VAL A 81 18.75 11.03 0.75
C VAL A 81 18.96 11.97 -0.45
N ARG A 82 18.15 13.03 -0.56
CA ARG A 82 18.20 14.01 -1.65
C ARG A 82 19.45 14.89 -1.68
N LYS A 83 20.25 14.98 -0.62
CA LYS A 83 21.54 15.69 -0.62
C LYS A 83 22.66 14.89 -1.30
N THR A 84 22.53 13.55 -1.32
CA THR A 84 23.65 12.67 -1.66
C THR A 84 23.68 12.32 -3.14
N LEU A 85 24.87 12.28 -3.74
CA LEU A 85 25.04 12.13 -5.19
C LEU A 85 24.57 10.76 -5.73
N LEU A 86 24.61 9.72 -4.89
CA LEU A 86 24.09 8.38 -5.18
C LEU A 86 22.64 8.18 -4.69
N GLY A 87 22.04 9.20 -4.08
CA GLY A 87 20.75 9.08 -3.39
C GLY A 87 20.79 8.00 -2.30
N PRO A 88 19.76 7.14 -2.19
CA PRO A 88 19.68 6.16 -1.12
C PRO A 88 20.79 5.09 -1.17
N LEU A 89 21.47 4.93 -2.32
CA LEU A 89 22.63 4.05 -2.48
C LEU A 89 23.93 4.66 -1.93
N SER A 90 23.87 5.85 -1.31
CA SER A 90 25.00 6.47 -0.61
C SER A 90 25.37 5.69 0.65
N PRO A 91 26.63 5.26 0.85
CA PRO A 91 27.08 4.62 2.09
C PRO A 91 26.88 5.46 3.37
N LYS A 92 26.58 6.76 3.23
CA LYS A 92 26.24 7.67 4.34
C LYS A 92 24.76 7.65 4.72
N CYS A 93 23.88 7.04 3.92
CA CYS A 93 22.44 7.00 4.12
C CYS A 93 21.97 5.62 4.58
N SER A 94 22.28 5.23 5.82
CA SER A 94 21.76 3.97 6.39
C SER A 94 20.28 4.11 6.77
N LEU A 95 19.38 3.95 5.79
CA LEU A 95 17.93 4.06 5.97
C LEU A 95 17.40 3.07 7.02
N LEU A 96 17.94 1.85 7.06
CA LEU A 96 17.59 0.85 8.06
C LEU A 96 17.99 1.28 9.48
N ALA A 97 19.14 1.94 9.66
CA ALA A 97 19.56 2.47 10.96
C ALA A 97 18.72 3.69 11.39
N ASN A 98 18.29 4.53 10.43
CA ASN A 98 17.35 5.62 10.70
C ASN A 98 15.99 5.06 11.16
N ILE A 99 15.42 4.08 10.43
CA ILE A 99 14.18 3.39 10.83
C ILE A 99 14.33 2.77 12.22
N LYS A 100 15.45 2.08 12.50
CA LYS A 100 15.73 1.51 13.83
C LYS A 100 15.76 2.59 14.92
N THR A 101 16.45 3.71 14.68
CA THR A 101 16.55 4.83 15.63
C THR A 101 15.18 5.45 15.94
N ILE A 102 14.34 5.60 14.91
CA ILE A 102 12.96 6.08 15.07
C ILE A 102 12.17 5.11 15.94
N LEU A 103 12.10 3.82 15.55
CA LEU A 103 11.33 2.80 16.28
C LEU A 103 11.80 2.62 17.73
N GLN A 104 13.11 2.68 18.00
CA GLN A 104 13.63 2.62 19.37
C GLN A 104 13.17 3.80 20.24
N ARG A 105 13.06 5.00 19.66
CA ARG A 105 12.56 6.21 20.34
C ARG A 105 11.05 6.22 20.51
N THR A 106 10.30 5.78 19.50
CA THR A 106 8.85 6.04 19.41
C THR A 106 7.95 4.89 19.85
N LEU A 107 8.44 3.64 19.90
CA LEU A 107 7.68 2.51 20.46
C LEU A 107 7.69 2.55 21.99
N PRO A 108 6.54 2.44 22.67
CA PRO A 108 6.47 2.13 24.10
C PRO A 108 7.20 0.83 24.47
N GLU A 109 7.64 0.68 25.72
CA GLU A 109 8.34 -0.53 26.19
C GLU A 109 7.42 -1.77 26.18
N ASP A 110 6.12 -1.57 26.41
CA ASP A 110 5.05 -2.58 26.33
C ASP A 110 4.50 -2.79 24.90
N SER A 111 5.05 -2.12 23.88
CA SER A 111 4.56 -2.17 22.50
C SER A 111 4.42 -3.58 21.92
N TYR A 112 5.25 -4.54 22.34
CA TYR A 112 5.15 -5.94 21.93
C TYR A 112 3.88 -6.64 22.47
N GLN A 113 3.38 -6.21 23.63
CA GLN A 113 2.12 -6.69 24.21
C GLN A 113 0.92 -6.09 23.48
N LEU A 114 0.99 -4.80 23.14
CA LEU A 114 -0.02 -4.10 22.32
C LEU A 114 -0.09 -4.66 20.88
N ALA A 115 1.06 -5.08 20.35
CA ALA A 115 1.20 -5.62 18.99
C ALA A 115 0.78 -7.09 18.85
N SER A 116 0.99 -7.93 19.88
CA SER A 116 0.79 -9.37 19.75
C SER A 116 -0.68 -9.73 19.48
N GLY A 117 -0.92 -10.64 18.53
CA GLY A 117 -2.26 -11.02 18.05
C GLY A 117 -3.04 -9.92 17.31
N ARG A 118 -2.49 -8.71 17.14
CA ARG A 118 -3.18 -7.55 16.54
C ARG A 118 -2.43 -6.92 15.36
N LEU A 119 -1.10 -6.82 15.44
CA LEU A 119 -0.24 -6.32 14.37
C LEU A 119 0.23 -7.49 13.51
N HIS A 120 0.06 -7.40 12.19
CA HIS A 120 0.43 -8.46 11.25
C HIS A 120 1.46 -7.94 10.23
N ILE A 121 2.74 -8.27 10.46
CA ILE A 121 3.87 -7.79 9.65
C ILE A 121 4.17 -8.78 8.53
N SER A 122 4.11 -8.32 7.28
CA SER A 122 4.52 -9.07 6.09
C SER A 122 6.04 -9.15 5.98
N LEU A 123 6.59 -10.36 5.83
CA LEU A 123 8.02 -10.63 5.66
C LEU A 123 8.26 -11.56 4.46
N THR A 124 9.28 -11.29 3.64
CA THR A 124 9.71 -12.21 2.58
C THR A 124 10.87 -13.07 3.07
N ARG A 125 10.67 -14.38 3.20
CA ARG A 125 11.67 -15.32 3.72
C ARG A 125 12.75 -15.62 2.67
N VAL A 126 14.02 -15.46 3.06
CA VAL A 126 15.16 -15.51 2.12
C VAL A 126 15.47 -16.91 1.57
N VAL A 127 15.21 -17.97 2.34
CA VAL A 127 15.63 -19.34 1.97
C VAL A 127 14.73 -19.99 0.92
N ASP A 128 13.46 -19.58 0.82
CA ASP A 128 12.43 -20.23 -0.01
C ASP A 128 11.46 -19.25 -0.70
N GLY A 129 11.68 -17.94 -0.55
CA GLY A 129 10.86 -16.90 -1.18
C GLY A 129 9.42 -16.83 -0.68
N GLN A 130 9.11 -17.46 0.47
CA GLN A 130 7.74 -17.50 0.99
C GLN A 130 7.38 -16.23 1.76
N ASN A 131 6.11 -15.81 1.67
CA ASN A 131 5.58 -14.81 2.59
C ASN A 131 5.42 -15.42 3.99
N VAL A 132 5.77 -14.65 5.01
CA VAL A 132 5.55 -15.00 6.42
C VAL A 132 4.93 -13.80 7.11
N ILE A 133 3.78 -14.01 7.76
CA ILE A 133 3.16 -13.01 8.62
C ILE A 133 3.67 -13.21 10.05
N ALA A 134 4.35 -12.20 10.61
CA ALA A 134 4.70 -12.16 12.02
C ALA A 134 3.62 -11.39 12.79
N SER A 135 3.01 -12.04 13.80
CA SER A 135 1.97 -11.44 14.66
C SER A 135 2.21 -11.54 16.16
N GLU A 136 3.16 -12.37 16.62
CA GLU A 136 3.42 -12.60 18.05
C GLU A 136 4.82 -12.12 18.39
N PHE A 137 4.97 -11.30 19.44
CA PHE A 137 6.20 -10.62 19.81
C PHE A 137 6.45 -10.73 21.32
N SER A 138 7.66 -11.08 21.73
CA SER A 138 8.06 -11.30 23.12
C SER A 138 8.85 -10.15 23.76
N SER A 139 9.36 -9.21 22.95
CA SER A 139 9.96 -7.96 23.44
C SER A 139 9.87 -6.84 22.39
N LYS A 140 10.12 -5.59 22.82
CA LYS A 140 10.23 -4.41 21.95
C LYS A 140 11.30 -4.62 20.87
N GLU A 141 12.42 -5.25 21.20
CA GLU A 141 13.50 -5.57 20.26
C GLU A 141 13.06 -6.58 19.20
N GLU A 142 12.26 -7.58 19.58
CA GLU A 142 11.73 -8.57 18.62
C GLU A 142 10.74 -7.92 17.64
N LEU A 143 9.86 -7.04 18.13
CA LEU A 143 8.96 -6.24 17.30
C LEU A 143 9.73 -5.32 16.34
N ILE A 144 10.73 -4.59 16.85
CA ILE A 144 11.62 -3.75 16.04
C ILE A 144 12.33 -4.60 14.98
N GLN A 145 12.84 -5.77 15.35
CA GLN A 145 13.55 -6.64 14.42
C GLN A 145 12.64 -7.17 13.29
N ALA A 146 11.37 -7.48 13.58
CA ALA A 146 10.38 -7.82 12.56
C ALA A 146 10.10 -6.64 11.60
N LEU A 147 9.91 -5.42 12.13
CA LEU A 147 9.72 -4.21 11.32
C LEU A 147 10.94 -3.92 10.42
N LEU A 148 12.16 -4.05 10.95
CA LEU A 148 13.40 -3.91 10.17
C LEU A 148 13.55 -4.97 9.09
N CYS A 149 13.12 -6.21 9.34
CA CYS A 149 13.02 -7.24 8.30
C CYS A 149 11.99 -6.85 7.22
N SER A 150 10.82 -6.35 7.61
CA SER A 150 9.76 -5.95 6.67
C SER A 150 10.16 -4.79 5.76
N CYS A 151 11.07 -3.90 6.22
CA CYS A 151 11.59 -2.76 5.45
C CYS A 151 12.94 -2.99 4.75
N PHE A 152 13.50 -4.21 4.76
CA PHE A 152 14.83 -4.45 4.20
C PHE A 152 14.79 -4.69 2.68
N LEU A 153 14.97 -3.63 1.89
CA LEU A 153 15.21 -3.72 0.45
C LEU A 153 16.68 -4.13 0.17
N PRO A 154 16.96 -5.26 -0.49
CA PRO A 154 18.34 -5.68 -0.80
C PRO A 154 19.11 -4.68 -1.65
N ILE A 155 20.42 -4.57 -1.41
CA ILE A 155 21.38 -3.57 -1.93
C ILE A 155 21.05 -2.12 -1.54
N TYR A 156 19.78 -1.72 -1.57
CA TYR A 156 19.27 -0.41 -1.16
C TYR A 156 19.45 -0.14 0.34
N CYS A 157 19.19 -1.15 1.20
CA CYS A 157 19.46 -1.12 2.65
C CYS A 157 20.77 -1.83 3.03
N GLY A 158 21.52 -2.36 2.05
CA GLY A 158 22.76 -3.15 2.25
C GLY A 158 22.68 -4.57 1.70
N PHE A 159 23.74 -5.36 1.92
CA PHE A 159 23.92 -6.69 1.31
C PHE A 159 23.56 -7.89 2.20
N ILE A 160 23.50 -7.70 3.52
CA ILE A 160 23.22 -8.78 4.49
C ILE A 160 21.82 -8.56 5.06
N PRO A 161 20.83 -9.41 4.72
CA PRO A 161 19.48 -9.25 5.27
C PRO A 161 19.44 -9.50 6.78
N PRO A 162 18.64 -8.74 7.53
CA PRO A 162 18.43 -8.95 8.96
C PRO A 162 17.82 -10.33 9.25
N SER A 163 18.03 -10.79 10.48
CA SER A 163 17.52 -12.07 10.98
C SER A 163 16.42 -11.85 12.01
N TYR A 164 15.31 -12.59 11.90
CA TYR A 164 14.21 -12.64 12.86
C TYR A 164 13.97 -14.10 13.24
N ARG A 165 13.95 -14.41 14.54
CA ARG A 165 13.91 -15.80 15.07
C ARG A 165 14.93 -16.74 14.42
N GLY A 166 16.14 -16.24 14.14
CA GLY A 166 17.24 -16.98 13.52
C GLY A 166 17.16 -17.14 11.99
N VAL A 167 16.07 -16.75 11.35
CA VAL A 167 15.84 -16.84 9.90
C VAL A 167 16.02 -15.47 9.25
N ARG A 168 16.65 -15.41 8.06
CA ARG A 168 16.81 -14.15 7.31
C ARG A 168 15.57 -13.80 6.49
N TYR A 169 15.25 -12.51 6.46
CA TYR A 169 14.12 -11.94 5.73
C TYR A 169 14.51 -10.67 4.98
N VAL A 170 13.82 -10.42 3.86
CA VAL A 170 13.84 -9.16 3.10
C VAL A 170 12.43 -8.57 3.08
N ASP A 171 12.29 -7.39 2.48
CA ASP A 171 11.09 -6.56 2.49
C ASP A 171 9.80 -7.36 2.18
N GLY A 172 8.75 -7.13 2.97
CA GLY A 172 7.47 -7.83 2.82
C GLY A 172 6.81 -7.61 1.46
N GLY A 173 7.10 -6.48 0.80
CA GLY A 173 6.54 -6.08 -0.48
C GLY A 173 6.92 -6.98 -1.65
N PHE A 174 7.97 -7.81 -1.54
CA PHE A 174 8.35 -8.80 -2.55
C PHE A 174 7.43 -10.03 -2.60
N THR A 175 6.56 -10.25 -1.60
CA THR A 175 5.67 -11.42 -1.54
C THR A 175 4.25 -11.13 -1.06
N GLY A 176 4.06 -10.04 -0.31
CA GLY A 176 2.77 -9.52 0.11
C GLY A 176 2.85 -8.01 0.24
N LEU A 177 2.65 -7.30 -0.87
CA LEU A 177 2.65 -5.83 -0.88
C LEU A 177 1.42 -5.26 -0.18
N GLN A 178 0.26 -5.87 -0.36
CA GLN A 178 -0.99 -5.55 0.36
C GLN A 178 -1.39 -6.77 1.22
N PRO A 179 -0.81 -6.94 2.41
CA PRO A 179 -0.98 -8.16 3.20
C PRO A 179 -2.40 -8.31 3.79
N VAL A 180 -2.99 -9.49 3.62
CA VAL A 180 -4.28 -9.93 4.18
C VAL A 180 -4.19 -11.42 4.53
N SER A 181 -4.99 -11.92 5.48
CA SER A 181 -4.95 -13.36 5.85
C SER A 181 -5.97 -14.25 5.13
N SER A 182 -7.12 -13.71 4.74
CA SER A 182 -8.19 -14.47 4.08
C SER A 182 -9.09 -13.53 3.27
N LEU A 183 -9.86 -14.09 2.32
CA LEU A 183 -10.88 -13.39 1.53
C LEU A 183 -12.25 -13.32 2.24
N GLU A 184 -12.34 -13.87 3.45
CA GLU A 184 -13.58 -13.97 4.24
C GLU A 184 -13.67 -12.90 5.33
N GLU A 185 -12.54 -12.36 5.78
CA GLU A 185 -12.49 -11.21 6.68
C GLU A 185 -12.70 -9.91 5.90
N ALA A 186 -13.51 -9.01 6.45
CA ALA A 186 -13.60 -7.64 5.93
C ALA A 186 -12.27 -6.91 6.18
N VAL A 187 -11.62 -6.40 5.14
CA VAL A 187 -10.37 -5.64 5.27
C VAL A 187 -10.49 -4.33 4.51
N ILE A 188 -10.31 -3.20 5.21
CA ILE A 188 -10.18 -1.88 4.57
C ILE A 188 -8.72 -1.71 4.14
N THR A 189 -8.51 -1.54 2.83
CA THR A 189 -7.19 -1.50 2.20
C THR A 189 -6.68 -0.07 1.97
N VAL A 190 -5.42 0.17 2.32
CA VAL A 190 -4.77 1.50 2.26
C VAL A 190 -3.45 1.42 1.49
N SER A 191 -3.38 2.12 0.36
CA SER A 191 -2.22 2.10 -0.55
C SER A 191 -2.01 3.45 -1.22
N PRO A 192 -0.76 3.94 -1.35
CA PRO A 192 -0.48 5.11 -2.18
C PRO A 192 -0.58 4.79 -3.68
N PHE A 193 -0.67 3.52 -4.08
CA PHE A 193 -0.77 3.11 -5.49
C PHE A 193 -2.23 2.88 -5.90
N THR A 194 -2.59 3.39 -7.06
CA THR A 194 -3.94 3.24 -7.64
C THR A 194 -4.22 1.79 -8.04
N GLY A 195 -5.39 1.29 -7.66
CA GLY A 195 -5.83 -0.08 -7.94
C GLY A 195 -7.25 -0.35 -7.43
N GLU A 196 -7.62 -1.62 -7.36
CA GLU A 196 -8.90 -2.09 -6.79
C GLU A 196 -8.82 -2.15 -5.26
N LEU A 197 -8.59 -0.98 -4.65
CA LEU A 197 -8.37 -0.79 -3.22
C LEU A 197 -9.31 0.30 -2.68
N ASP A 198 -9.55 0.34 -1.38
CA ASP A 198 -10.54 1.21 -0.72
C ASP A 198 -10.06 2.65 -0.62
N ILE A 199 -8.88 2.84 -0.02
CA ILE A 199 -8.24 4.14 0.19
C ILE A 199 -6.93 4.16 -0.60
N CYS A 200 -7.05 4.61 -1.85
CA CYS A 200 -5.94 4.86 -2.76
C CYS A 200 -6.24 6.07 -3.67
N PRO A 201 -5.23 6.68 -4.30
CA PRO A 201 -5.44 7.75 -5.27
C PRO A 201 -6.31 7.29 -6.43
N ARG A 202 -7.10 8.21 -6.97
CA ARG A 202 -8.05 7.96 -8.07
C ARG A 202 -7.61 8.69 -9.34
N ASP A 203 -6.62 8.13 -10.01
CA ASP A 203 -6.11 8.63 -11.30
C ASP A 203 -7.21 8.61 -12.39
N CYS A 204 -6.99 9.36 -13.48
CA CYS A 204 -7.90 9.37 -14.62
C CYS A 204 -8.11 7.95 -15.21
N PRO A 205 -9.36 7.55 -15.56
CA PRO A 205 -9.71 6.18 -15.96
C PRO A 205 -9.29 5.83 -17.41
N ALA A 206 -8.13 6.32 -17.87
CA ALA A 206 -7.67 6.23 -19.24
C ALA A 206 -6.76 5.01 -19.54
N THR A 207 -6.47 4.16 -18.54
CA THR A 207 -5.69 2.92 -18.71
C THR A 207 -6.43 1.72 -18.11
N PHE A 208 -6.60 0.66 -18.90
CA PHE A 208 -7.51 -0.46 -18.62
C PHE A 208 -6.80 -1.75 -18.17
N PHE A 209 -5.60 -1.64 -17.59
CA PHE A 209 -4.77 -2.79 -17.22
C PHE A 209 -4.38 -2.78 -15.75
N CYS A 210 -5.16 -3.49 -14.93
CA CYS A 210 -4.76 -3.90 -13.59
C CYS A 210 -4.09 -5.28 -13.64
N TYR A 211 -2.99 -5.45 -12.91
CA TYR A 211 -2.32 -6.73 -12.75
C TYR A 211 -2.06 -6.99 -11.26
N GLN A 212 -2.11 -8.26 -10.86
CA GLN A 212 -1.70 -8.68 -9.53
C GLN A 212 -0.17 -8.76 -9.48
N ILE A 213 0.45 -7.98 -8.59
CA ILE A 213 1.89 -7.91 -8.38
C ILE A 213 2.15 -8.12 -6.88
N PHE A 214 2.94 -9.14 -6.53
CA PHE A 214 3.27 -9.51 -5.15
C PHE A 214 2.03 -9.57 -4.21
N ASN A 215 0.97 -10.26 -4.66
CA ASN A 215 -0.33 -10.39 -4.00
C ASN A 215 -1.08 -9.07 -3.70
N GLY A 216 -0.75 -7.96 -4.38
CA GLY A 216 -1.54 -6.73 -4.41
C GLY A 216 -2.05 -6.39 -5.82
N SER A 217 -3.20 -5.73 -5.93
CA SER A 217 -3.76 -5.22 -7.19
C SER A 217 -3.17 -3.84 -7.52
N ILE A 218 -2.25 -3.77 -8.47
CA ILE A 218 -1.64 -2.50 -8.93
C ILE A 218 -2.04 -2.24 -10.37
N GLN A 219 -2.57 -1.05 -10.65
CA GLN A 219 -2.78 -0.60 -12.04
C GLN A 219 -1.44 -0.25 -12.68
N ILE A 220 -1.15 -0.79 -13.88
CA ILE A 220 0.05 -0.41 -14.63
C ILE A 220 -0.26 0.90 -15.37
N SER A 221 -0.01 2.02 -14.68
CA SER A 221 -0.19 3.38 -15.17
C SER A 221 1.13 4.18 -15.07
N ILE A 222 1.24 5.28 -15.82
CA ILE A 222 2.43 6.16 -15.75
C ILE A 222 2.53 6.78 -14.36
N GLU A 223 1.38 7.10 -13.79
CA GLU A 223 1.17 7.64 -12.45
C GLU A 223 1.71 6.66 -11.39
N ASN A 224 1.36 5.37 -11.46
CA ASN A 224 1.89 4.37 -10.54
C ASN A 224 3.37 4.07 -10.76
N LEU A 225 3.89 4.12 -11.99
CA LEU A 225 5.33 4.03 -12.24
C LEU A 225 6.09 5.22 -11.61
N CYS A 226 5.56 6.44 -11.75
CA CYS A 226 6.07 7.61 -11.04
C CYS A 226 6.01 7.44 -9.50
N ARG A 227 4.93 6.84 -8.97
CA ARG A 227 4.83 6.53 -7.53
C ARG A 227 5.84 5.47 -7.08
N ILE A 228 6.05 4.39 -7.83
CA ILE A 228 7.09 3.39 -7.51
C ILE A 228 8.48 4.05 -7.51
N SER A 229 8.73 4.96 -8.46
CA SER A 229 9.94 5.79 -8.48
C SER A 229 10.06 6.65 -7.22
N TYR A 230 8.99 7.32 -6.79
CA TYR A 230 8.96 8.15 -5.58
C TYR A 230 9.07 7.37 -4.27
N ALA A 231 8.57 6.13 -4.22
CA ALA A 231 8.71 5.23 -3.08
C ALA A 231 10.19 4.86 -2.83
N LEU A 232 10.97 4.69 -3.91
CA LEU A 232 12.40 4.37 -3.86
C LEU A 232 13.30 5.63 -3.85
N PHE A 233 12.89 6.73 -4.46
CA PHE A 233 13.69 7.95 -4.62
C PHE A 233 12.83 9.19 -4.26
N PRO A 234 12.96 9.71 -3.03
CA PRO A 234 11.99 10.67 -2.50
C PRO A 234 11.91 11.97 -3.34
N PRO A 235 10.71 12.41 -3.74
CA PRO A 235 10.49 13.68 -4.41
C PRO A 235 10.70 14.86 -3.44
N SER A 236 10.41 16.09 -3.85
CA SER A 236 10.62 17.26 -2.99
C SER A 236 9.70 17.23 -1.77
N THR A 237 10.09 17.92 -0.69
CA THR A 237 9.26 18.11 0.51
C THR A 237 7.87 18.66 0.19
N MET A 238 7.75 19.50 -0.85
CA MET A 238 6.47 19.98 -1.38
C MET A 238 5.61 18.82 -1.90
N VAL A 239 6.12 18.03 -2.86
CA VAL A 239 5.42 16.87 -3.42
C VAL A 239 5.08 15.83 -2.34
N LEU A 240 5.93 15.65 -1.34
CA LEU A 240 5.66 14.77 -0.19
C LEU A 240 4.55 15.31 0.73
N ASN A 241 4.41 16.63 0.89
CA ASN A 241 3.25 17.25 1.55
C ASN A 241 1.97 17.13 0.70
N ASP A 242 2.08 17.23 -0.63
CA ASP A 242 0.96 17.02 -1.54
C ASP A 242 0.45 15.56 -1.44
N ILE A 243 1.37 14.59 -1.37
CA ILE A 243 1.07 13.17 -1.16
C ILE A 243 0.40 12.90 0.20
N PHE A 244 0.87 13.53 1.29
CA PHE A 244 0.21 13.49 2.60
C PHE A 244 -1.22 14.05 2.52
N SER A 245 -1.39 15.19 1.87
CA SER A 245 -2.68 15.88 1.71
C SER A 245 -3.66 15.03 0.87
N GLN A 246 -3.17 14.35 -0.17
CA GLN A 246 -3.95 13.41 -0.98
C GLN A 246 -4.47 12.23 -0.13
N GLY A 247 -3.63 11.63 0.73
CA GLY A 247 -4.05 10.54 1.61
C GLY A 247 -5.15 10.95 2.59
N TYR A 248 -5.08 12.18 3.11
CA TYR A 248 -6.16 12.74 3.92
C TYR A 248 -7.46 12.92 3.11
N GLN A 249 -7.37 13.50 1.91
CA GLN A 249 -8.54 13.77 1.05
C GLN A 249 -9.22 12.50 0.53
N ASP A 250 -8.45 11.50 0.10
CA ASP A 250 -8.96 10.20 -0.35
C ASP A 250 -9.70 9.48 0.79
N THR A 251 -9.20 9.61 2.03
CA THR A 251 -9.85 9.07 3.23
C THR A 251 -11.15 9.79 3.56
N ALA A 252 -11.15 11.12 3.57
CA ALA A 252 -12.37 11.91 3.77
C ALA A 252 -13.45 11.58 2.71
N LEU A 253 -13.03 11.36 1.45
CA LEU A 253 -13.90 10.94 0.36
C LEU A 253 -14.43 9.50 0.53
N PHE A 254 -13.60 8.56 0.99
CA PHE A 254 -14.02 7.20 1.36
C PHE A 254 -15.05 7.23 2.51
N LEU A 255 -14.76 7.97 3.58
CA LEU A 255 -15.66 8.15 4.72
C LEU A 255 -17.01 8.74 4.30
N TYR A 256 -17.00 9.81 3.50
CA TYR A 256 -18.20 10.44 2.94
C TYR A 256 -19.02 9.48 2.08
N ARG A 257 -18.39 8.72 1.18
CA ARG A 257 -19.07 7.78 0.28
C ARG A 257 -19.80 6.68 1.05
N ASN A 258 -19.14 6.01 1.99
CA ASN A 258 -19.77 4.92 2.73
C ASN A 258 -20.94 5.41 3.60
N ASN A 259 -20.77 6.56 4.29
CA ASN A 259 -21.85 7.20 5.03
C ASN A 259 -23.04 7.55 4.12
N ALA A 260 -22.80 8.09 2.92
CA ALA A 260 -23.84 8.47 1.98
C ALA A 260 -24.62 7.27 1.38
N PHE A 261 -24.02 6.07 1.35
CA PHE A 261 -24.68 4.83 0.95
C PHE A 261 -25.30 4.05 2.12
N GLY A 262 -25.25 4.57 3.35
CA GLY A 262 -25.80 3.91 4.53
C GLY A 262 -24.98 2.71 5.04
N PHE A 263 -23.71 2.59 4.62
CA PHE A 263 -22.81 1.60 5.20
C PHE A 263 -22.40 2.03 6.61
N ASN A 264 -23.18 1.58 7.60
CA ASN A 264 -22.72 1.52 8.98
C ASN A 264 -21.43 0.70 9.04
N TYR A 265 -20.33 1.34 9.44
CA TYR A 265 -19.03 0.69 9.63
C TYR A 265 -19.05 -0.47 10.64
N PHE A 266 -20.10 -0.57 11.46
CA PHE A 266 -20.30 -1.63 12.44
C PHE A 266 -21.06 -2.84 11.88
N ASP A 267 -21.82 -2.68 10.78
CA ASP A 267 -22.68 -3.74 10.21
C ASP A 267 -21.94 -4.63 9.18
N GLY A 268 -20.63 -4.40 8.99
CA GLY A 268 -19.73 -5.39 8.37
C GLY A 268 -19.80 -5.58 6.87
N ASN A 269 -20.70 -4.90 6.17
CA ASN A 269 -21.02 -5.18 4.77
C ASN A 269 -19.99 -4.56 3.78
N PHE A 270 -18.70 -4.73 4.08
CA PHE A 270 -17.55 -4.23 3.32
C PHE A 270 -17.30 -5.07 2.06
N ARG A 271 -18.15 -4.91 1.06
CA ARG A 271 -17.87 -5.34 -0.31
C ARG A 271 -18.09 -4.20 -1.28
N PHE A 272 -17.01 -3.49 -1.59
CA PHE A 272 -16.99 -2.59 -2.74
C PHE A 272 -17.20 -3.42 -4.01
N ALA A 273 -18.32 -3.21 -4.69
CA ALA A 273 -18.45 -3.63 -6.08
C ALA A 273 -17.47 -2.79 -6.90
N SER A 274 -16.47 -3.43 -7.53
CA SER A 274 -15.57 -2.73 -8.46
C SER A 274 -16.40 -2.12 -9.59
N MET A 275 -16.45 -0.80 -9.66
CA MET A 275 -17.19 -0.06 -10.69
C MET A 275 -16.42 -0.04 -12.02
N CYS A 276 -16.03 -1.22 -12.50
CA CYS A 276 -15.44 -1.43 -13.82
C CYS A 276 -16.03 -2.65 -14.56
N GLY A 277 -17.37 -2.72 -14.59
CA GLY A 277 -18.12 -3.34 -15.68
C GLY A 277 -18.49 -4.82 -15.56
N LYS A 278 -19.79 -5.06 -15.32
CA LYS A 278 -20.60 -6.07 -16.04
C LYS A 278 -22.10 -5.75 -15.93
N ASN A 279 -22.87 -6.17 -16.93
CA ASN A 279 -24.31 -5.97 -17.00
C ASN A 279 -25.03 -7.21 -16.46
N ASP A 280 -25.29 -7.27 -15.16
CA ASP A 280 -26.11 -8.34 -14.57
C ASP A 280 -27.60 -7.96 -14.61
N PHE A 281 -28.22 -8.20 -15.76
CA PHE A 281 -29.68 -8.16 -15.91
C PHE A 281 -30.33 -9.36 -15.18
N SER A 282 -30.57 -9.22 -13.89
CA SER A 282 -31.41 -10.16 -13.13
C SER A 282 -32.90 -9.80 -13.31
N HIS A 283 -33.60 -10.54 -14.17
CA HIS A 283 -35.05 -10.45 -14.29
C HIS A 283 -35.73 -10.91 -12.98
N SER A 284 -36.56 -10.06 -12.40
CA SER A 284 -37.59 -10.48 -11.43
C SER A 284 -38.94 -9.86 -11.82
N ASN A 285 -39.97 -10.71 -11.94
CA ASN A 285 -41.34 -10.30 -12.23
C ASN A 285 -42.13 -10.19 -10.93
N GLY A 286 -42.60 -9.00 -10.55
CA GLY A 286 -43.41 -8.80 -9.34
C GLY A 286 -44.02 -7.40 -9.22
N ARG A 287 -45.34 -7.30 -9.42
CA ARG A 287 -46.22 -6.21 -8.89
C ARG A 287 -46.25 -6.29 -7.35
N SER A 288 -46.56 -5.29 -6.52
CA SER A 288 -46.95 -3.85 -6.62
C SER A 288 -46.92 -3.29 -5.17
N THR A 289 -46.86 -2.00 -4.80
CA THR A 289 -46.88 -0.66 -5.46
C THR A 289 -46.04 0.30 -4.55
N GLY A 290 -46.03 1.65 -4.55
CA GLY A 290 -46.72 2.73 -5.27
C GLY A 290 -46.63 4.06 -4.48
N LEU A 291 -46.27 5.18 -5.13
CA LEU A 291 -45.89 6.49 -4.55
C LEU A 291 -44.60 6.46 -3.67
N CYS A 292 -43.80 7.52 -3.56
CA CYS A 292 -43.97 8.90 -4.05
C CYS A 292 -42.82 9.34 -4.99
N LYS A 293 -43.12 10.09 -6.05
CA LYS A 293 -42.12 10.64 -6.97
C LYS A 293 -41.52 11.94 -6.41
N ARG A 294 -40.22 11.92 -6.08
CA ARG A 294 -39.35 13.11 -6.14
C ARG A 294 -38.11 12.77 -6.95
N ALA A 295 -38.05 13.27 -8.18
CA ALA A 295 -36.82 13.25 -8.96
C ALA A 295 -35.92 14.40 -8.50
N PRO A 296 -34.66 14.15 -8.08
CA PRO A 296 -33.66 15.20 -7.99
C PRO A 296 -33.47 15.76 -9.41
N GLN A 297 -33.56 17.08 -9.54
CA GLN A 297 -33.19 17.75 -10.80
C GLN A 297 -31.70 17.50 -11.06
N ARG A 298 -31.30 17.45 -12.34
CA ARG A 298 -29.87 17.36 -12.71
C ARG A 298 -29.14 18.60 -12.19
N LEU A 299 -28.43 18.47 -11.08
CA LEU A 299 -27.45 19.46 -10.65
C LEU A 299 -26.26 19.38 -11.60
N THR A 300 -26.22 20.33 -12.53
CA THR A 300 -25.11 20.53 -13.47
C THR A 300 -23.82 20.77 -12.67
N PRO A 301 -22.71 20.06 -12.97
CA PRO A 301 -21.42 20.40 -12.38
C PRO A 301 -21.03 21.83 -12.79
N CYS A 302 -20.82 22.71 -11.81
CA CYS A 302 -20.27 24.04 -12.06
C CYS A 302 -18.77 23.92 -12.39
N PHE A 303 -18.47 23.61 -13.65
CA PHE A 303 -17.11 23.68 -14.19
C PHE A 303 -16.58 25.11 -14.04
N LEU A 304 -15.44 25.25 -13.36
CA LEU A 304 -14.63 26.47 -13.46
C LEU A 304 -14.16 26.61 -14.92
N PRO A 305 -14.49 27.72 -15.61
CA PRO A 305 -14.33 27.81 -17.06
C PRO A 305 -12.88 28.10 -17.45
N GLY A 306 -12.10 27.05 -17.73
CA GLY A 306 -10.71 27.26 -18.15
C GLY A 306 -9.86 26.01 -18.39
N LEU A 307 -10.30 25.09 -19.27
CA LEU A 307 -9.43 24.10 -19.97
C LEU A 307 -10.22 23.29 -21.02
N ALA A 308 -10.81 23.97 -22.01
CA ALA A 308 -11.62 23.36 -23.06
C ALA A 308 -10.98 23.47 -24.45
N LEU A 309 -10.13 22.51 -24.81
CA LEU A 309 -9.66 22.28 -26.18
C LEU A 309 -9.41 20.77 -26.42
N TRP A 310 -9.23 20.36 -27.67
CA TRP A 310 -9.03 18.97 -28.12
C TRP A 310 -10.25 18.05 -28.11
N ARG A 311 -11.24 18.37 -28.97
CA ARG A 311 -12.07 17.34 -29.63
C ARG A 311 -11.29 16.80 -30.84
N LYS A 312 -11.27 15.48 -31.08
CA LYS A 312 -10.83 14.87 -32.35
C LYS A 312 -11.66 13.64 -32.71
N GLU A 313 -11.66 13.32 -34.00
CA GLU A 313 -12.51 12.33 -34.66
C GLU A 313 -11.86 10.94 -34.75
N PRO A 314 -12.65 9.87 -34.94
CA PRO A 314 -12.14 8.49 -34.99
C PRO A 314 -11.57 8.11 -36.37
N VAL A 315 -10.56 7.24 -36.38
CA VAL A 315 -10.07 6.56 -37.58
C VAL A 315 -9.92 5.06 -37.30
N THR A 316 -10.55 4.23 -38.12
CA THR A 316 -10.54 2.76 -38.03
C THR A 316 -9.46 2.15 -38.91
N GLY A 317 -8.61 1.25 -38.38
CA GLY A 317 -7.62 0.53 -39.19
C GLY A 317 -6.66 -0.40 -38.42
N LEU A 318 -6.74 -1.69 -38.76
CA LEU A 318 -5.85 -2.85 -38.51
C LEU A 318 -4.97 -2.94 -37.24
N GLN A 319 -5.17 -4.05 -36.52
CA GLN A 319 -4.18 -5.10 -36.20
C GLN A 319 -2.71 -4.71 -35.92
N ASN A 320 -2.42 -4.20 -34.72
CA ASN A 320 -1.49 -4.83 -33.75
C ASN A 320 -1.58 -4.06 -32.41
N PRO A 321 -1.83 -4.69 -31.25
CA PRO A 321 -2.09 -3.95 -30.01
C PRO A 321 -0.83 -3.37 -29.34
N LEU A 322 0.28 -4.11 -29.31
CA LEU A 322 1.45 -3.75 -28.50
C LEU A 322 2.25 -2.55 -29.07
N SER A 323 2.39 -2.46 -30.39
CA SER A 323 3.18 -1.39 -31.03
C SER A 323 2.52 0.00 -30.94
N LYS A 324 1.18 0.06 -30.80
CA LYS A 324 0.45 1.34 -30.67
C LYS A 324 0.58 1.97 -29.27
N VAL A 325 0.84 1.20 -28.22
CA VAL A 325 1.04 1.73 -26.85
C VAL A 325 2.39 2.46 -26.73
N LEU A 326 3.45 1.91 -27.33
CA LEU A 326 4.81 2.46 -27.23
C LEU A 326 5.08 3.66 -28.17
N LEU A 327 4.19 3.94 -29.13
CA LEU A 327 4.43 4.91 -30.21
C LEU A 327 3.33 5.98 -30.38
N GLN A 328 2.38 6.12 -29.46
CA GLN A 328 1.53 7.33 -29.45
C GLN A 328 2.36 8.57 -29.05
N PRO A 329 2.36 9.65 -29.84
CA PRO A 329 3.30 10.77 -29.68
C PRO A 329 2.87 11.79 -28.61
N TYR A 330 2.60 11.32 -27.39
CA TYR A 330 2.63 12.20 -26.23
C TYR A 330 4.07 12.68 -26.03
N ARG A 331 4.31 13.99 -26.16
CA ARG A 331 5.59 14.63 -25.80
C ARG A 331 5.75 14.64 -24.28
N LEU A 332 5.97 13.47 -23.69
CA LEU A 332 6.50 13.33 -22.33
C LEU A 332 7.78 14.18 -22.25
N PRO A 333 7.93 15.06 -21.24
CA PRO A 333 9.15 15.83 -21.06
C PRO A 333 10.36 14.89 -20.99
N ALA A 334 11.49 15.28 -21.59
CA ALA A 334 12.68 14.41 -21.67
C ALA A 334 13.17 13.93 -20.29
N LEU A 335 12.89 14.70 -19.23
CA LEU A 335 13.10 14.34 -17.83
C LEU A 335 12.28 13.10 -17.40
N VAL A 336 11.01 13.04 -17.78
CA VAL A 336 10.09 11.93 -17.46
C VAL A 336 10.48 10.68 -18.23
N ARG A 337 10.84 10.81 -19.52
CA ARG A 337 11.35 9.68 -20.31
C ARG A 337 12.62 9.07 -19.72
N LYS A 338 13.62 9.90 -19.39
CA LYS A 338 14.84 9.44 -18.68
C LYS A 338 14.52 8.87 -17.29
N GLY A 339 13.48 9.38 -16.62
CA GLY A 339 12.97 8.83 -15.36
C GLY A 339 12.41 7.41 -15.52
N LEU A 340 11.59 7.17 -16.55
CA LEU A 340 11.06 5.85 -16.89
C LEU A 340 12.15 4.87 -17.35
N GLU A 341 13.07 5.29 -18.22
CA GLU A 341 14.20 4.46 -18.67
C GLU A 341 15.11 4.07 -17.49
N LYS A 342 15.37 5.02 -16.56
CA LYS A 342 16.12 4.73 -15.32
C LYS A 342 15.32 3.84 -14.35
N LEU A 343 14.01 4.05 -14.20
CA LEU A 343 13.15 3.20 -13.38
C LEU A 343 13.09 1.77 -13.91
N TRP A 344 12.97 1.61 -15.24
CA TRP A 344 12.94 0.30 -15.89
C TRP A 344 14.24 -0.46 -15.67
N GLY A 345 15.40 0.17 -15.93
CA GLY A 345 16.69 -0.44 -15.64
C GLY A 345 16.95 -0.71 -14.14
N LEU A 346 16.27 0.01 -13.23
CA LEU A 346 16.28 -0.29 -11.80
C LEU A 346 15.33 -1.44 -11.42
N LEU A 347 14.20 -1.62 -12.11
CA LEU A 347 13.28 -2.75 -11.91
C LEU A 347 13.85 -4.04 -12.49
N GLU A 348 14.40 -4.01 -13.71
CA GLU A 348 15.22 -5.08 -14.28
C GLU A 348 16.43 -5.36 -13.39
N GLY A 349 17.08 -4.30 -12.90
CA GLY A 349 18.17 -4.39 -11.94
C GLY A 349 17.77 -5.13 -10.66
N ILE A 350 16.64 -4.78 -10.04
CA ILE A 350 16.11 -5.44 -8.84
C ILE A 350 15.67 -6.88 -9.13
N SER A 351 15.02 -7.17 -10.26
CA SER A 351 14.60 -8.53 -10.62
C SER A 351 15.81 -9.44 -10.86
N SER A 352 16.76 -8.99 -11.69
CA SER A 352 18.03 -9.67 -11.96
C SER A 352 18.87 -9.83 -10.70
N MET A 353 18.85 -8.84 -9.80
CA MET A 353 19.48 -8.88 -8.48
C MET A 353 18.80 -9.88 -7.53
N VAL A 354 17.47 -9.99 -7.52
CA VAL A 354 16.76 -11.01 -6.72
C VAL A 354 17.09 -12.41 -7.24
N GLU A 355 17.07 -12.63 -8.56
CA GLU A 355 17.54 -13.88 -9.16
C GLU A 355 19.01 -14.18 -8.85
N TRP A 356 19.89 -13.17 -8.95
CA TRP A 356 21.31 -13.31 -8.67
C TRP A 356 21.56 -13.59 -7.19
N PHE A 357 20.83 -12.95 -6.29
CA PHE A 357 20.92 -13.17 -4.85
C PHE A 357 20.37 -14.56 -4.48
N GLN A 358 19.30 -15.04 -5.12
CA GLN A 358 18.86 -16.44 -5.03
C GLN A 358 19.97 -17.41 -5.50
N LYS A 359 20.61 -17.15 -6.65
CA LYS A 359 21.74 -17.95 -7.18
C LYS A 359 22.98 -17.88 -6.25
N LEU A 360 23.21 -16.74 -5.59
CA LEU A 360 24.29 -16.55 -4.60
C LEU A 360 24.01 -17.32 -3.30
N LEU A 361 22.78 -17.32 -2.82
CA LEU A 361 22.34 -18.11 -1.65
C LEU A 361 22.43 -19.61 -1.92
N GLN A 362 22.07 -20.04 -3.15
CA GLN A 362 22.22 -21.43 -3.60
C GLN A 362 23.68 -21.89 -3.65
N THR A 363 24.63 -21.00 -3.97
CA THR A 363 26.07 -21.34 -3.99
C THR A 363 26.74 -21.20 -2.62
N MET A 364 26.27 -20.32 -1.74
CA MET A 364 26.83 -20.16 -0.38
C MET A 364 26.32 -21.19 0.65
N VAL A 365 25.31 -22.02 0.33
CA VAL A 365 24.84 -23.11 1.23
C VAL A 365 24.76 -24.45 0.48
N PRO A 366 25.89 -25.16 0.28
CA PRO A 366 25.92 -26.44 -0.42
C PRO A 366 25.14 -27.54 0.32
N GLY A 367 24.01 -27.99 -0.27
CA GLY A 367 23.28 -29.18 0.19
C GLY A 367 21.75 -29.11 0.15
N LEU A 368 21.17 -27.92 -0.03
CA LEU A 368 19.73 -27.65 0.18
C LEU A 368 18.75 -28.21 -0.89
N LEU A 369 19.16 -29.22 -1.68
CA LEU A 369 18.27 -29.91 -2.64
C LEU A 369 18.04 -31.41 -2.32
N LYS A 370 18.75 -32.02 -1.37
CA LYS A 370 18.64 -33.47 -1.09
C LYS A 370 17.52 -33.91 -0.13
N LYS A 371 16.72 -32.97 0.42
CA LYS A 371 15.58 -33.30 1.30
C LYS A 371 14.20 -32.84 0.79
N ALA A 372 14.13 -31.93 -0.19
CA ALA A 372 12.86 -31.42 -0.71
C ALA A 372 12.10 -32.41 -1.61
N MET A 373 12.79 -33.36 -2.26
CA MET A 373 12.15 -34.41 -3.09
C MET A 373 11.72 -35.66 -2.30
N ALA A 374 12.03 -35.73 -1.00
CA ALA A 374 11.78 -36.92 -0.17
C ALA A 374 10.41 -36.92 0.55
N ARG A 375 9.56 -35.91 0.29
CA ARG A 375 8.18 -35.78 0.79
C ARG A 375 7.29 -35.16 -0.28
N ARG A 376 6.87 -35.98 -1.22
CA ARG A 376 5.57 -35.86 -1.90
C ARG A 376 4.61 -36.86 -1.26
#